data_AF-A0A7V9J483-F1
#
_entry.id   AF-A0A7V9J483-F1
#
_cell.length_a   1.000
_cell.length_b   1.000
_cell.length_c   1.000
_cell.angle_alpha   90.00
_cell.angle_beta   90.00
_cell.angle_gamma   90.00
#
_symmetry.space_group_name_H-M   'P 1'
#
loop_
_entity.id
_entity.type
_entity.pdbx_description
1 polymer ?
#
loop_
_entity_poly.entity_id
_entity_poly.type
_entity_poly.pdbx_seq_one_letter_code
_entity_poly.pdbx_strand_id
1 'polypeptide(L)'
;NRQIDDIRGTLFRQTMFAEFEKVIHALEESGAALTLEVFKTEYRKLLAAYFGPDVVLDPELDLECLRIPHFYNAFYVYKYATGVSAAIALAERVLSGVPGAVEAYLGFLKSGGSKFPLETLQAAGVDMRTPAPVESTLGLFDRRLRELEALL
;
A
#
# COMPACT_ATOMS: atom_id res chain seq x y z
N ASN A 1 15.45 12.05 -2.28
CA ASN A 1 14.15 11.49 -2.72
C ASN A 1 13.91 10.03 -2.31
N ARG A 2 14.90 9.22 -1.87
CA ARG A 2 14.71 7.78 -1.53
C ARG A 2 13.40 7.42 -0.80
N GLN A 3 13.06 8.09 0.29
CA GLN A 3 11.84 7.78 1.06
C GLN A 3 10.53 8.03 0.25
N ILE A 4 10.54 9.01 -0.66
CA ILE A 4 9.43 9.29 -1.58
C ILE A 4 9.27 8.10 -2.55
N ASP A 5 10.37 7.62 -3.11
CA ASP A 5 10.37 6.45 -4.02
C ASP A 5 9.91 5.18 -3.31
N ASP A 6 10.37 4.95 -2.08
CA ASP A 6 9.98 3.79 -1.26
C ASP A 6 8.47 3.81 -0.95
N ILE A 7 7.91 4.96 -0.55
CA ILE A 7 6.46 5.10 -0.31
C ILE A 7 5.68 4.93 -1.62
N ARG A 8 6.13 5.54 -2.72
CA ARG A 8 5.50 5.35 -4.04
C ARG A 8 5.43 3.88 -4.43
N GLY A 9 6.52 3.15 -4.28
CA GLY A 9 6.63 1.73 -4.66
C GLY A 9 5.93 0.75 -3.71
N THR A 10 5.77 1.12 -2.43
CA THR A 10 5.25 0.20 -1.40
C THR A 10 3.80 0.50 -1.01
N LEU A 11 3.39 1.77 -1.02
CA LEU A 11 2.02 2.18 -0.76
C LEU A 11 1.23 2.22 -2.07
N PHE A 12 1.45 3.24 -2.90
CA PHE A 12 0.61 3.50 -4.07
C PHE A 12 0.63 2.33 -5.07
N ARG A 13 1.82 1.84 -5.40
CA ARG A 13 1.97 0.78 -6.39
C ARG A 13 1.34 -0.54 -5.97
N GLN A 14 1.52 -0.93 -4.71
CA GLN A 14 0.98 -2.19 -4.20
C GLN A 14 -0.54 -2.08 -3.97
N THR A 15 -1.06 -0.90 -3.61
CA THR A 15 -2.50 -0.65 -3.57
C THR A 15 -3.12 -0.77 -4.96
N MET A 16 -2.49 -0.22 -6.00
CA MET A 16 -2.95 -0.38 -7.38
C MET A 16 -3.03 -1.86 -7.79
N PHE A 17 -2.03 -2.66 -7.41
CA PHE A 17 -2.04 -4.10 -7.65
C PHE A 17 -3.15 -4.82 -6.88
N ALA A 18 -3.35 -4.50 -5.61
CA ALA A 18 -4.44 -5.05 -4.80
C ALA A 18 -5.83 -4.70 -5.38
N GLU A 19 -5.98 -3.48 -5.90
CA GLU A 19 -7.21 -3.03 -6.53
C GLU A 19 -7.46 -3.76 -7.85
N PHE A 20 -6.42 -3.95 -8.67
CA PHE A 20 -6.52 -4.76 -9.88
C PHE A 20 -6.97 -6.19 -9.58
N GLU A 21 -6.32 -6.83 -8.60
CA GLU A 21 -6.68 -8.17 -8.15
C GLU A 21 -8.15 -8.24 -7.71
N LYS A 22 -8.61 -7.27 -6.89
CA LYS A 22 -10.01 -7.17 -6.49
C LYS A 22 -10.96 -7.02 -7.68
N VAL A 23 -10.63 -6.20 -8.67
CA VAL A 23 -11.46 -5.97 -9.87
C VAL A 23 -11.58 -7.24 -10.70
N ILE A 24 -10.46 -7.92 -10.97
CA ILE A 24 -10.45 -9.14 -11.78
C ILE A 24 -11.23 -10.27 -11.11
N HIS A 25 -11.03 -10.46 -9.80
CA HIS A 25 -11.81 -11.44 -9.03
C HIS A 25 -13.31 -11.13 -9.06
N ALA A 26 -13.72 -9.87 -8.86
CA ALA A 26 -15.13 -9.49 -8.91
C ALA A 26 -15.77 -9.70 -10.30
N LEU A 27 -15.00 -9.52 -11.39
CA LEU A 27 -15.46 -9.82 -12.74
C LEU A 27 -15.72 -11.31 -12.93
N GLU A 28 -14.80 -12.17 -12.48
CA GLU A 28 -14.96 -13.62 -12.53
C GLU A 28 -16.16 -14.09 -11.70
N GLU A 29 -16.31 -13.58 -10.47
CA GLU A 29 -17.43 -13.88 -9.57
C GLU A 29 -18.79 -13.47 -10.18
N SER A 30 -18.80 -12.45 -11.03
CA SER A 30 -20.00 -12.01 -11.76
C SER A 30 -20.33 -12.88 -12.99
N GLY A 31 -19.47 -13.84 -13.33
CA GLY A 31 -19.59 -14.71 -14.51
C GLY A 31 -19.05 -14.10 -15.81
N ALA A 32 -18.33 -12.98 -15.73
CA ALA A 32 -17.72 -12.34 -16.90
C ALA A 32 -16.48 -13.11 -17.37
N ALA A 33 -16.22 -13.11 -18.68
CA ALA A 33 -15.06 -13.78 -19.25
C ALA A 33 -13.78 -12.95 -19.04
N LEU A 34 -12.76 -13.55 -18.42
CA LEU A 34 -11.44 -12.94 -18.24
C LEU A 34 -10.56 -13.13 -19.48
N THR A 35 -10.83 -12.35 -20.52
CA THR A 35 -10.01 -12.32 -21.75
C THR A 35 -8.78 -11.40 -21.59
N LEU A 36 -7.76 -11.57 -22.43
CA LEU A 36 -6.59 -10.68 -22.45
C LEU A 36 -6.96 -9.19 -22.59
N GLU A 37 -7.97 -8.88 -23.40
CA GLU A 37 -8.42 -7.48 -23.57
C GLU A 37 -9.08 -6.94 -22.29
N VAL A 38 -9.76 -7.77 -21.50
CA VAL A 38 -10.28 -7.37 -20.18
C VAL A 38 -9.14 -7.06 -19.23
N PHE A 39 -8.13 -7.93 -19.11
CA PHE A 39 -6.95 -7.67 -18.27
C PHE A 39 -6.25 -6.36 -18.66
N LYS A 40 -5.95 -6.17 -19.95
CA LYS A 40 -5.32 -4.95 -20.46
C LYS A 40 -6.16 -3.70 -20.15
N THR A 41 -7.47 -3.77 -20.40
CA THR A 41 -8.38 -2.64 -20.23
C THR A 41 -8.49 -2.23 -18.76
N GLU A 42 -8.74 -3.18 -17.86
CA GLU A 42 -8.85 -2.87 -16.43
C GLU A 42 -7.52 -2.39 -15.85
N TYR A 43 -6.40 -2.95 -16.30
CA TYR A 43 -5.09 -2.51 -15.85
C TYR A 43 -4.75 -1.10 -16.34
N ARG A 44 -5.05 -0.77 -17.61
CA ARG A 44 -4.87 0.58 -18.19
C ARG A 44 -5.65 1.64 -17.40
N LYS A 45 -6.90 1.36 -17.02
CA LYS A 45 -7.71 2.29 -16.21
C LYS A 45 -7.01 2.62 -14.89
N LEU A 46 -6.46 1.62 -14.22
CA LEU A 46 -5.74 1.81 -12.96
C LEU A 46 -4.41 2.54 -13.16
N LEU A 47 -3.65 2.25 -14.22
CA LEU A 47 -2.46 3.02 -14.57
C LEU A 47 -2.80 4.52 -14.74
N ALA A 48 -3.85 4.83 -15.51
CA ALA A 48 -4.28 6.21 -15.72
C ALA A 48 -4.73 6.89 -14.42
N ALA A 49 -5.48 6.18 -13.57
CA ALA A 49 -5.95 6.71 -12.30
C ALA A 49 -4.81 6.98 -11.30
N TYR A 50 -3.80 6.11 -11.22
CA TYR A 50 -2.72 6.21 -10.23
C TYR A 50 -1.55 7.09 -10.67
N PHE A 51 -1.24 7.14 -11.97
CA PHE A 51 -0.13 7.97 -12.48
C PHE A 51 -0.57 9.38 -12.88
N GLY A 52 -1.87 9.59 -13.15
CA GLY A 52 -2.40 10.88 -13.54
C GLY A 52 -2.04 11.29 -14.98
N PRO A 53 -2.48 12.48 -15.42
CA PRO A 53 -2.38 12.92 -16.82
C PRO A 53 -0.96 13.34 -17.24
N ASP A 54 -0.09 13.66 -16.29
CA ASP A 54 1.26 14.19 -16.56
C ASP A 54 2.27 13.09 -16.92
N VAL A 55 1.89 11.82 -16.77
CA VAL A 55 2.72 10.66 -17.11
C VAL A 55 2.26 10.06 -18.43
N VAL A 56 3.18 9.99 -19.39
CA VAL A 56 2.95 9.24 -20.63
C VAL A 56 2.94 7.75 -20.30
N LEU A 57 1.83 7.09 -20.58
CA LEU A 57 1.67 5.66 -20.38
C LEU A 57 1.95 4.91 -21.68
N ASP A 58 3.11 4.27 -21.75
CA ASP A 58 3.50 3.43 -22.89
C ASP A 58 2.48 2.30 -23.12
N PRO A 59 2.16 1.95 -24.38
CA PRO A 59 1.23 0.86 -24.69
C PRO A 59 1.61 -0.50 -24.06
N GLU A 60 2.90 -0.76 -23.89
CA GLU A 60 3.43 -2.00 -23.32
C GLU A 60 3.05 -2.18 -21.84
N LEU A 61 2.76 -1.10 -21.11
CA LEU A 61 2.36 -1.17 -19.71
C LEU A 61 1.02 -1.89 -19.51
N ASP A 62 0.19 -1.97 -20.55
CA ASP A 62 -1.10 -2.70 -20.50
C ASP A 62 -0.90 -4.20 -20.23
N LEU A 63 0.28 -4.74 -20.57
CA LEU A 63 0.65 -6.14 -20.37
C LEU A 63 1.36 -6.40 -19.05
N GLU A 64 1.66 -5.36 -18.27
CA GLU A 64 2.44 -5.51 -17.05
C GLU A 64 1.76 -6.40 -16.01
N CYS A 65 0.43 -6.41 -15.97
CA CYS A 65 -0.32 -7.31 -15.09
C CYS A 65 0.07 -8.79 -15.28
N LEU A 66 0.47 -9.19 -16.48
CA LEU A 66 0.78 -10.59 -16.81
C LEU A 66 2.12 -11.07 -16.28
N ARG A 67 3.01 -10.15 -15.85
CA ARG A 67 4.35 -10.48 -15.34
C ARG A 67 4.50 -10.30 -13.83
N ILE A 68 3.41 -9.97 -13.12
CA ILE A 68 3.44 -9.75 -11.67
C ILE A 68 3.23 -11.09 -10.96
N PRO A 69 4.27 -11.70 -10.34
CA PRO A 69 4.15 -13.04 -9.78
C PRO A 69 3.16 -13.13 -8.61
N HIS A 70 2.94 -12.02 -7.91
CA HIS A 70 2.04 -11.99 -6.77
C HIS A 70 0.57 -12.18 -7.13
N PHE A 71 0.15 -11.92 -8.38
CA PHE A 71 -1.22 -12.21 -8.82
C PHE A 71 -1.53 -13.70 -8.92
N TYR A 72 -0.51 -14.56 -8.80
CA TYR A 72 -0.67 -16.01 -8.69
C TYR A 72 -0.75 -16.48 -7.22
N ASN A 73 -0.79 -15.54 -6.27
CA ASN A 73 -1.03 -15.80 -4.84
C ASN A 73 -2.08 -14.80 -4.31
N ALA A 74 -3.34 -15.25 -4.35
CA ALA A 74 -4.51 -14.39 -4.12
C ALA A 74 -4.40 -13.52 -2.85
N PHE A 75 -4.62 -12.21 -3.04
CA PHE A 75 -4.73 -11.18 -2.02
C PHE A 75 -3.53 -11.08 -1.08
N TYR A 76 -2.32 -11.17 -1.64
CA TYR A 76 -1.09 -10.96 -0.87
C TYR A 76 -0.63 -9.49 -0.85
N VAL A 77 -0.66 -8.81 -1.99
CA VAL A 77 0.08 -7.54 -2.21
C VAL A 77 -0.40 -6.36 -1.36
N TYR A 78 -1.68 -6.33 -0.96
CA TYR A 78 -2.20 -5.27 -0.10
C TYR A 78 -1.47 -5.18 1.26
N LYS A 79 -0.84 -6.28 1.68
CA LYS A 79 -0.09 -6.37 2.94
C LYS A 79 1.15 -5.48 2.93
N TYR A 80 1.72 -5.17 1.77
CA TYR A 80 2.82 -4.21 1.67
C TYR A 80 2.35 -2.80 2.04
N ALA A 81 1.22 -2.37 1.47
CA ALA A 81 0.63 -1.06 1.72
C ALA A 81 0.18 -0.89 3.19
N THR A 82 -0.49 -1.90 3.75
CA THR A 82 -0.89 -1.86 5.16
C THR A 82 0.30 -2.00 6.11
N GLY A 83 1.30 -2.82 5.76
CA GLY A 83 2.52 -3.01 6.54
C GLY A 83 3.37 -1.76 6.65
N VAL A 84 3.62 -1.05 5.54
CA VAL A 84 4.36 0.22 5.57
C VAL A 84 3.59 1.29 6.34
N SER A 85 2.26 1.31 6.20
CA SER A 85 1.40 2.26 6.93
C SER A 85 1.44 2.02 8.44
N ALA A 86 1.38 0.76 8.87
CA ALA A 86 1.54 0.39 10.26
C ALA A 86 2.93 0.76 10.80
N ALA A 87 3.98 0.48 10.02
CA ALA A 87 5.36 0.77 10.41
C ALA A 87 5.61 2.27 10.62
N ILE A 88 5.10 3.11 9.70
CA ILE A 88 5.22 4.57 9.82
C ILE A 88 4.44 5.08 11.03
N ALA A 89 3.19 4.63 11.22
CA ALA A 89 2.39 5.04 12.37
C ALA A 89 3.04 4.64 13.71
N LEU A 90 3.62 3.43 13.81
CA LEU A 90 4.38 3.00 14.99
C LEU A 90 5.62 3.86 15.21
N ALA A 91 6.38 4.14 14.14
CA ALA A 91 7.60 4.93 14.21
C ALA A 91 7.30 6.38 14.64
N GLU A 92 6.27 7.02 14.08
CA GLU A 92 5.88 8.38 14.44
C GLU A 92 5.51 8.49 15.93
N ARG A 93 4.80 7.51 16.48
CA ARG A 93 4.48 7.47 17.92
C ARG A 93 5.73 7.40 18.79
N VAL A 94 6.68 6.54 18.44
CA VAL A 94 7.95 6.39 19.16
C VAL A 94 8.78 7.66 19.07
N LEU A 95 8.96 8.21 17.86
CA LEU A 95 9.78 9.39 17.60
C LEU A 95 9.19 10.68 18.21
N SER A 96 7.87 10.76 18.33
CA SER A 96 7.17 11.90 18.95
C SER A 96 7.11 11.80 20.48
N GLY A 97 7.69 10.76 21.08
CA GLY A 97 7.73 10.60 22.54
C GLY A 97 6.36 10.34 23.17
N VAL A 98 5.42 9.71 22.45
CA VAL A 98 4.12 9.35 23.01
C VAL A 98 4.33 8.43 24.23
N PRO A 99 3.80 8.78 25.43
CA PRO A 99 3.99 7.96 26.62
C PRO A 99 3.56 6.50 26.40
N GLY A 100 4.44 5.57 26.75
CA GLY A 100 4.18 4.12 26.61
C GLY A 100 4.39 3.55 25.19
N ALA A 101 4.72 4.37 24.19
CA ALA A 101 4.83 3.90 22.80
C ALA A 101 5.99 2.92 22.58
N VAL A 102 7.12 3.11 23.28
CA VAL A 102 8.28 2.22 23.20
C VAL A 102 7.93 0.85 23.78
N GLU A 103 7.31 0.82 24.96
CA GLU A 103 6.89 -0.40 25.64
C GLU A 103 5.85 -1.15 24.82
N ALA A 104 4.88 -0.44 24.23
CA ALA A 104 3.87 -1.00 23.35
C ALA A 104 4.49 -1.63 22.09
N TYR A 105 5.45 -0.94 21.45
CA TYR A 105 6.19 -1.46 20.29
C TYR A 105 7.02 -2.71 20.65
N LEU A 106 7.74 -2.70 21.78
CA LEU A 106 8.48 -3.87 22.26
C LEU A 106 7.54 -5.03 22.61
N GLY A 107 6.35 -4.75 23.13
CA GLY A 107 5.29 -5.73 23.37
C GLY A 107 4.80 -6.40 22.08
N PHE A 108 4.61 -5.60 21.03
CA PHE A 108 4.28 -6.10 19.69
C PHE A 108 5.36 -7.06 19.17
N LEU A 109 6.64 -6.67 19.21
CA LEU A 109 7.74 -7.52 18.77
C LEU A 109 7.80 -8.85 19.55
N LYS A 110 7.57 -8.81 20.87
CA LYS A 110 7.54 -10.00 21.72
C LYS A 110 6.35 -10.93 21.43
N SER A 111 5.25 -10.41 20.91
CA SER A 111 4.05 -11.21 20.64
C SER A 111 4.24 -12.24 19.50
N GLY A 112 5.19 -12.02 18.58
CA GLY A 112 5.38 -12.88 17.42
C GLY A 112 4.06 -13.16 16.69
N GLY A 113 3.83 -14.42 16.32
CA GLY A 113 2.59 -14.89 15.70
C GLY A 113 1.53 -15.40 16.69
N SER A 114 1.60 -15.04 17.99
CA SER A 114 0.70 -15.61 19.01
C SER A 114 -0.73 -15.07 19.00
N LYS A 115 -0.98 -13.98 18.27
CA LYS A 115 -2.28 -13.31 18.14
C LYS A 115 -2.51 -12.85 16.70
N PHE A 116 -3.74 -12.47 16.38
CA PHE A 116 -4.06 -11.93 15.05
C PHE A 116 -3.34 -10.60 14.79
N PRO A 117 -2.87 -10.34 13.55
CA PRO A 117 -2.10 -9.14 13.24
C PRO A 117 -2.79 -7.81 13.59
N LEU A 118 -4.11 -7.72 13.42
CA LEU A 118 -4.86 -6.53 13.77
C LEU A 118 -4.87 -6.28 15.29
N GLU A 119 -4.94 -7.34 16.09
CA GLU A 119 -4.95 -7.24 17.55
C GLU A 119 -3.58 -6.83 18.09
N THR A 120 -2.50 -7.37 17.51
CA THR A 120 -1.14 -7.03 17.94
C THR A 120 -0.78 -5.59 17.59
N LEU A 121 -1.18 -5.11 16.41
CA LEU A 121 -1.02 -3.70 16.02
C LEU A 121 -1.89 -2.77 16.88
N GLN A 122 -3.14 -3.15 17.16
CA GLN A 122 -4.02 -2.36 18.01
C GLN A 122 -3.46 -2.25 19.43
N ALA A 123 -2.92 -3.34 19.99
CA ALA A 123 -2.22 -3.33 21.29
C ALA A 123 -0.95 -2.46 21.28
N ALA A 124 -0.31 -2.29 20.12
CA ALA A 124 0.82 -1.37 19.91
C ALA A 124 0.38 0.10 19.74
N GLY A 125 -0.92 0.37 19.74
CA GLY A 125 -1.50 1.69 19.59
C GLY A 125 -1.75 2.12 18.14
N VAL A 126 -1.83 1.17 17.19
CA VAL A 126 -2.16 1.42 15.78
C VAL A 126 -3.38 0.60 15.37
N ASP A 127 -4.51 1.27 15.14
CA ASP A 127 -5.74 0.64 14.68
C ASP A 127 -5.85 0.66 13.16
N MET A 128 -5.53 -0.48 12.54
CA MET A 128 -5.60 -0.69 11.09
C MET A 128 -7.02 -0.79 10.53
N ARG A 129 -8.07 -0.71 11.37
CA ARG A 129 -9.47 -0.64 10.93
C ARG A 129 -9.92 0.80 10.63
N THR A 130 -9.07 1.77 10.93
CA THR A 130 -9.30 3.19 10.67
C THR A 130 -8.41 3.67 9.51
N PRO A 131 -8.75 4.79 8.83
CA PRO A 131 -7.88 5.33 7.79
C PRO A 131 -6.57 5.94 8.33
N ALA A 132 -6.49 6.21 9.64
CA ALA A 132 -5.41 6.98 10.25
C ALA A 132 -3.98 6.49 9.93
N PRO A 133 -3.65 5.18 9.90
CA PRO A 133 -2.29 4.73 9.56
C PRO A 133 -1.89 5.06 8.11
N VAL A 134 -2.84 4.99 7.18
CA VAL A 134 -2.62 5.34 5.77
C VAL A 134 -2.48 6.86 5.64
N GLU A 135 -3.35 7.63 6.31
CA GLU A 135 -3.30 9.10 6.33
C GLU A 135 -1.98 9.63 6.91
N SER A 136 -1.47 9.02 7.98
CA SER A 136 -0.14 9.31 8.55
C SER A 136 0.97 9.13 7.49
N THR A 137 0.93 8.02 6.74
CA THR A 137 1.89 7.74 5.67
C THR A 137 1.80 8.76 4.53
N LEU A 138 0.58 9.12 4.11
CA LEU A 138 0.35 10.16 3.10
C LEU A 138 0.84 11.52 3.59
N GLY A 139 0.65 11.85 4.86
CA GLY A 139 1.17 13.06 5.48
C GLY A 139 2.70 13.10 5.49
N LEU A 140 3.37 11.97 5.77
CA LEU A 140 4.83 11.88 5.66
C LEU A 140 5.30 12.05 4.21
N PHE A 141 4.58 11.45 3.25
CA PHE A 141 4.87 11.60 1.83
C PHE A 141 4.78 13.06 1.38
N ASP A 142 3.70 13.77 1.71
CA ASP A 142 3.50 15.20 1.39
C ASP A 142 4.63 16.06 1.99
N ARG A 143 4.98 15.85 3.25
CA ARG A 143 6.10 16.57 3.88
C ARG A 143 7.42 16.37 3.13
N ARG A 144 7.75 15.12 2.79
CA ARG A 144 8.98 14.80 2.05
C ARG A 144 8.99 15.38 0.63
N LEU A 145 7.83 15.43 -0.02
CA LEU A 145 7.69 16.05 -1.33
C LEU A 145 7.95 17.56 -1.26
N ARG A 146 7.31 18.27 -0.33
CA ARG A 146 7.54 19.71 -0.12
C ARG A 146 8.98 20.04 0.23
N GLU A 147 9.61 19.22 1.09
CA GLU A 147 11.03 19.36 1.43
C GLU A 147 11.93 19.21 0.19
N LEU A 148 11.61 18.27 -0.71
CA LEU A 148 12.35 18.09 -1.95
C LEU A 148 12.14 19.28 -2.91
N GLU A 149 10.90 19.74 -3.08
CA GLU A 149 10.57 20.89 -3.93
C GLU A 149 11.30 22.16 -3.48
N ALA A 150 11.43 22.39 -2.17
CA ALA A 150 12.15 23.54 -1.64
C ALA A 150 13.68 23.49 -1.84
N LEU A 151 14.23 22.32 -2.19
CA LEU A 151 15.66 22.12 -2.44
C LEU A 151 16.04 22.18 -3.93
N LEU A 152 15.05 22.17 -4.84
CA LEU A 152 15.22 22.25 -6.29
C LEU A 152 15.05 23.70 -6.78
#